data_AF-A0AAJ6YYH7-F1
#
_entry.id   AF-A0AAJ6YYH7-F1
#
_cell.length_a   1.000
_cell.length_b   1.000
_cell.length_c   1.000
_cell.angle_alpha   90.00
_cell.angle_beta   90.00
_cell.angle_gamma   90.00
#
_symmetry.space_group_name_H-M   'P 1'
#
loop_
_entity.id
_entity.type
_entity.pdbx_description
1 polymer ?
#
loop_
_entity_poly.entity_id
_entity_poly.type
_entity_poly.pdbx_seq_one_letter_code
_entity_poly.pdbx_strand_id
1 'polypeptide(L)'
;CFFPDAFAKAAALRLLEAARTGDVETARALLDSRPRLVNCRDVDGRHSTPLHFAAGYNRLPLAQLLLQRGADVHAKDKGGLVPLHNACSYGHYEVTELLVSAGAGVNAADLWRFTPLHEAAAKGKADIVRLLLKHGADPTRRNRDGLTPLQLVRAGDCDTADALRGDAALLDAAKRGDLARAKKLITAQNVNCRDAHGRNSTPLHLAAGYNNLEVAEALLEAGAAVSARDKGGLVPLHNAASYGHLELAALLLRAGTPPNAADRWGFTPLHEAAHKARTQLCALLLAHGADPFLKNQEGQTALELAGADDVRSLLQDAMTGAAGGAGSAGGAGGVQAPPPQPPAPPRLPIRLPSGETATLAPPVMPSNYWAEGSRGSLEDAAGRPASALSTSECLQTFLARIGLEQLWCVLEREQISVDILSEMSHEDLRAVGVAAYGHRHRLIKAARHTLHTQSEYYGGTTLVEVVPEECGGGAGAAGAEGAGCGEYGMLEREMQDSVRAHRDHVGGQFSRYRVVRIQKIVNGRLWERYQHRRNEVSEEAGVPNERMLFHGSPFINAIVQKGFDERHAYIGELTNNDLS
;
A
#
# COMPACT_ATOMS: atom_id res chain seq x y z
N CYS A 1 53.11 -45.44 -33.17
CA CYS A 1 51.82 -45.62 -32.48
C CYS A 1 51.30 -44.26 -32.00
N PHE A 2 50.46 -43.62 -32.80
CA PHE A 2 49.85 -42.30 -32.55
C PHE A 2 48.64 -42.46 -31.62
N PHE A 3 48.80 -42.43 -30.29
CA PHE A 3 47.65 -42.51 -29.35
C PHE A 3 47.70 -41.68 -28.04
N PRO A 4 48.66 -40.78 -27.72
CA PRO A 4 48.56 -40.01 -26.46
C PRO A 4 47.32 -39.09 -26.38
N ASP A 5 46.91 -38.52 -27.52
CA ASP A 5 45.96 -37.42 -27.57
C ASP A 5 44.48 -37.87 -27.54
N ALA A 6 44.17 -39.02 -28.15
CA ALA A 6 42.80 -39.55 -28.19
C ALA A 6 42.29 -40.00 -26.81
N PHE A 7 43.16 -40.65 -26.00
CA PHE A 7 42.81 -41.07 -24.65
C PHE A 7 42.66 -39.87 -23.70
N ALA A 8 43.47 -38.82 -23.87
CA ALA A 8 43.33 -37.58 -23.12
C ALA A 8 42.03 -36.86 -23.46
N LYS A 9 41.66 -36.80 -24.75
CA LYS A 9 40.38 -36.21 -25.20
C LYS A 9 39.18 -36.96 -24.62
N ALA A 10 39.18 -38.30 -24.63
CA ALA A 10 38.10 -39.10 -24.07
C ALA A 10 37.96 -38.90 -22.55
N ALA A 11 39.07 -38.84 -21.80
CA ALA A 11 39.04 -38.58 -20.36
C ALA A 11 38.54 -37.17 -20.03
N ALA A 12 38.91 -36.16 -20.82
CA ALA A 12 38.41 -34.79 -20.68
C ALA A 12 36.89 -34.72 -20.89
N LEU A 13 36.37 -35.36 -21.95
CA LEU A 13 34.92 -35.42 -22.21
C LEU A 13 34.16 -36.11 -21.07
N ARG A 14 34.71 -37.20 -20.53
CA ARG A 14 34.11 -37.89 -19.36
C ARG A 14 34.10 -37.00 -18.11
N LEU A 15 35.14 -36.21 -17.89
CA LEU A 15 35.17 -35.25 -16.77
C LEU A 15 34.16 -34.12 -16.96
N LEU A 16 34.03 -33.58 -18.18
CA LEU A 16 33.04 -32.55 -18.51
C LEU A 16 31.61 -33.09 -18.32
N GLU A 17 31.36 -34.34 -18.73
CA GLU A 17 30.07 -34.99 -18.53
C GLU A 17 29.78 -35.26 -17.05
N ALA A 18 30.77 -35.77 -16.29
CA ALA A 18 30.66 -35.89 -14.84
C ALA A 18 30.38 -34.53 -14.18
N ALA A 19 30.95 -33.44 -14.73
CA ALA A 19 30.68 -32.08 -14.29
C ALA A 19 29.27 -31.58 -14.54
N ARG A 20 28.67 -32.03 -15.63
CA ARG A 20 27.28 -31.74 -15.98
C ARG A 20 26.30 -32.55 -15.12
N THR A 21 26.56 -33.84 -14.95
CA THR A 21 25.67 -34.78 -14.23
C THR A 21 25.83 -34.73 -12.72
N GLY A 22 26.97 -34.27 -12.22
CA GLY A 22 27.29 -34.25 -10.79
C GLY A 22 27.89 -35.56 -10.28
N ASP A 23 28.47 -36.39 -11.16
CA ASP A 23 29.13 -37.63 -10.77
C ASP A 23 30.50 -37.34 -10.11
N VAL A 24 30.47 -37.15 -8.79
CA VAL A 24 31.64 -36.84 -7.97
C VAL A 24 32.67 -37.95 -7.98
N GLU A 25 32.24 -39.21 -7.99
CA GLU A 25 33.15 -40.36 -7.91
C GLU A 25 33.94 -40.53 -9.20
N THR A 26 33.27 -40.46 -10.36
CA THR A 26 33.97 -40.48 -11.65
C THR A 26 34.92 -39.30 -11.78
N ALA A 27 34.48 -38.10 -11.41
CA ALA A 27 35.35 -36.93 -11.46
C ALA A 27 36.57 -37.06 -10.54
N ARG A 28 36.38 -37.55 -9.31
CA ARG A 28 37.45 -37.80 -8.34
C ARG A 28 38.47 -38.80 -8.89
N ALA A 29 38.02 -39.95 -9.40
CA ALA A 29 38.90 -40.96 -9.98
C ALA A 29 39.68 -40.43 -11.20
N LEU A 30 39.03 -39.63 -12.06
CA LEU A 30 39.69 -38.99 -13.20
C LEU A 30 40.73 -37.96 -12.77
N LEU A 31 40.44 -37.15 -11.75
CA LEU A 31 41.35 -36.12 -11.25
C LEU A 31 42.50 -36.69 -10.42
N ASP A 32 42.28 -37.81 -9.71
CA ASP A 32 43.34 -38.52 -8.98
C ASP A 32 44.35 -39.15 -9.96
N SER A 33 43.85 -39.76 -11.04
CA SER A 33 44.71 -40.36 -12.07
C SER A 33 45.33 -39.34 -13.02
N ARG A 34 44.65 -38.21 -13.29
CA ARG A 34 45.07 -37.18 -14.26
C ARG A 34 44.75 -35.75 -13.75
N PRO A 35 45.52 -35.21 -12.80
CA PRO A 35 45.24 -33.90 -12.20
C PRO A 35 45.17 -32.73 -13.20
N ARG A 36 45.93 -32.81 -14.30
CA ARG A 36 45.96 -31.77 -15.35
C ARG A 36 44.62 -31.57 -16.07
N LEU A 37 43.67 -32.50 -15.94
CA LEU A 37 42.35 -32.40 -16.55
C LEU A 37 41.42 -31.41 -15.84
N VAL A 38 41.73 -30.94 -14.63
CA VAL A 38 40.84 -30.08 -13.84
C VAL A 38 40.38 -28.83 -14.59
N ASN A 39 41.22 -28.30 -15.49
CA ASN A 39 40.95 -27.14 -16.34
C ASN A 39 40.83 -27.51 -17.83
N CYS A 40 40.46 -28.75 -18.16
CA CYS A 40 40.15 -29.12 -19.53
C CYS A 40 39.02 -28.25 -20.08
N ARG A 41 38.90 -28.17 -21.40
CA ARG A 41 37.90 -27.33 -22.07
C ARG A 41 37.05 -28.16 -23.02
N ASP A 42 35.78 -27.82 -23.09
CA ASP A 42 34.86 -28.28 -24.12
C ASP A 42 35.21 -27.63 -25.47
N VAL A 43 36.25 -28.16 -26.13
CA VAL A 43 36.81 -27.61 -27.38
C VAL A 43 35.83 -27.63 -28.56
N ASP A 44 34.88 -28.56 -28.55
CA ASP A 44 33.89 -28.72 -29.63
C ASP A 44 32.64 -27.84 -29.38
N GLY A 45 32.44 -27.34 -28.15
CA GLY A 45 31.33 -26.46 -27.77
C GLY A 45 31.74 -25.05 -27.35
N ARG A 46 31.43 -24.65 -26.12
CA ARG A 46 31.64 -23.26 -25.63
C ARG A 46 33.02 -23.02 -25.03
N HIS A 47 33.96 -23.96 -25.12
CA HIS A 47 35.23 -23.92 -24.39
C HIS A 47 35.06 -23.85 -22.86
N SER A 48 33.90 -24.27 -22.36
CA SER A 48 33.58 -24.35 -20.93
C SER A 48 34.51 -25.33 -20.21
N THR A 49 34.92 -24.99 -18.99
CA THR A 49 35.66 -25.90 -18.10
C THR A 49 34.71 -26.78 -17.28
N PRO A 50 35.18 -27.86 -16.63
CA PRO A 50 34.37 -28.61 -15.67
C PRO A 50 33.71 -27.72 -14.62
N LEU A 51 34.41 -26.66 -14.15
CA LEU A 51 33.85 -25.74 -13.17
C LEU A 51 32.69 -24.90 -13.74
N HIS A 52 32.70 -24.55 -15.03
CA HIS A 52 31.55 -23.90 -15.68
C HIS A 52 30.31 -24.80 -15.70
N PHE A 53 30.49 -26.09 -15.98
CA PHE A 53 29.39 -27.07 -15.98
C PHE A 53 28.88 -27.29 -14.55
N ALA A 54 29.76 -27.58 -13.61
CA ALA A 54 29.37 -27.76 -12.21
C ALA A 54 28.64 -26.52 -11.68
N ALA A 55 29.10 -25.32 -12.05
CA ALA A 55 28.47 -24.07 -11.67
C ALA A 55 27.08 -23.89 -12.29
N GLY A 56 26.93 -24.11 -13.60
CA GLY A 56 25.65 -23.92 -14.30
C GLY A 56 24.59 -24.98 -14.01
N TYR A 57 24.99 -26.18 -13.61
CA TYR A 57 24.09 -27.31 -13.33
C TYR A 57 23.89 -27.60 -11.83
N ASN A 58 24.25 -26.65 -10.96
CA ASN A 58 24.10 -26.74 -9.51
C ASN A 58 24.78 -27.98 -8.87
N ARG A 59 26.01 -28.29 -9.28
CA ARG A 59 26.75 -29.45 -8.75
C ARG A 59 27.67 -29.03 -7.61
N LEU A 60 27.10 -28.60 -6.49
CA LEU A 60 27.85 -28.05 -5.35
C LEU A 60 29.00 -28.96 -4.87
N PRO A 61 28.80 -30.26 -4.56
CA PRO A 61 29.90 -31.12 -4.08
C PRO A 61 31.02 -31.25 -5.10
N LEU A 62 30.66 -31.21 -6.39
CA LEU A 62 31.63 -31.31 -7.46
C LEU A 62 32.36 -29.99 -7.72
N ALA A 63 31.68 -28.84 -7.64
CA ALA A 63 32.31 -27.54 -7.68
C ALA A 63 33.35 -27.40 -6.56
N GLN A 64 33.02 -27.88 -5.34
CA GLN A 64 33.96 -27.95 -4.22
C GLN A 64 35.16 -28.83 -4.54
N LEU A 65 34.94 -30.05 -5.05
CA LEU A 65 36.02 -30.94 -5.46
C LEU A 65 36.92 -30.30 -6.51
N LEU A 66 36.34 -29.70 -7.56
CA LEU A 66 37.09 -29.06 -8.63
C LEU A 66 37.97 -27.92 -8.11
N LEU A 67 37.43 -27.05 -7.25
CA LEU A 67 38.20 -25.97 -6.62
C LEU A 67 39.33 -26.52 -5.73
N GLN A 68 39.06 -27.56 -4.92
CA GLN A 68 40.10 -28.24 -4.12
C GLN A 68 41.22 -28.84 -4.99
N ARG A 69 40.92 -29.21 -6.24
CA ARG A 69 41.89 -29.75 -7.21
C ARG A 69 42.53 -28.68 -8.10
N GLY A 70 42.33 -27.39 -7.80
CA GLY A 70 42.96 -26.29 -8.52
C GLY A 70 42.25 -25.88 -9.81
N ALA A 71 40.91 -26.04 -9.87
CA ALA A 71 40.12 -25.44 -10.93
C ALA A 71 40.26 -23.91 -10.92
N ASP A 72 40.49 -23.32 -12.09
CA ASP A 72 40.61 -21.88 -12.26
C ASP A 72 39.21 -21.24 -12.21
N VAL A 73 38.94 -20.51 -11.12
CA VAL A 73 37.68 -19.80 -10.88
C VAL A 73 37.49 -18.60 -11.83
N HIS A 74 38.56 -18.14 -12.49
CA HIS A 74 38.56 -17.03 -13.44
C HIS A 74 38.60 -17.49 -14.91
N ALA A 75 38.57 -18.80 -15.15
CA ALA A 75 38.61 -19.35 -16.50
C ALA A 75 37.47 -18.74 -17.33
N LYS A 76 37.79 -18.30 -18.55
CA LYS A 76 36.83 -17.75 -19.48
C LYS A 76 36.43 -18.78 -20.53
N ASP A 77 35.13 -18.90 -20.78
CA ASP A 77 34.58 -19.64 -21.92
C ASP A 77 34.72 -18.83 -23.23
N LYS A 78 34.18 -19.35 -24.33
CA LYS A 78 34.21 -18.70 -25.65
C LYS A 78 33.49 -17.34 -25.68
N GLY A 79 32.48 -17.14 -24.84
CA GLY A 79 31.76 -15.87 -24.67
C GLY A 79 32.43 -14.92 -23.67
N GLY A 80 33.53 -15.34 -23.04
CA GLY A 80 34.19 -14.58 -21.98
C GLY A 80 33.54 -14.74 -20.61
N LEU A 81 32.52 -15.61 -20.48
CA LEU A 81 31.87 -15.90 -19.21
C LEU A 81 32.85 -16.64 -18.29
N VAL A 82 32.77 -16.35 -17.00
CA VAL A 82 33.43 -17.12 -15.93
C VAL A 82 32.40 -18.03 -15.24
N PRO A 83 32.80 -19.08 -14.49
CA PRO A 83 31.85 -19.98 -13.82
C PRO A 83 30.79 -19.26 -12.97
N LEU A 84 31.15 -18.13 -12.35
CA LEU A 84 30.23 -17.29 -11.57
C LEU A 84 29.04 -16.77 -12.41
N HIS A 85 29.23 -16.42 -13.69
CA HIS A 85 28.12 -15.99 -14.55
C HIS A 85 27.07 -17.10 -14.69
N ASN A 86 27.51 -18.35 -14.89
CA ASN A 86 26.61 -19.48 -15.05
C ASN A 86 25.79 -19.74 -13.76
N ALA A 87 26.46 -19.75 -12.60
CA ALA A 87 25.76 -19.93 -11.32
C ALA A 87 24.72 -18.81 -11.09
N CYS A 88 25.08 -17.56 -11.39
CA CYS A 88 24.21 -16.40 -11.22
C CYS A 88 23.02 -16.39 -12.19
N SER A 89 23.22 -16.70 -13.47
CA SER A 89 22.15 -16.76 -14.47
C SER A 89 21.07 -17.78 -14.10
N TYR A 90 21.46 -18.93 -13.54
CA TYR A 90 20.51 -19.98 -13.20
C TYR A 90 19.94 -19.89 -11.78
N GLY A 91 20.54 -19.07 -10.90
CA GLY A 91 20.04 -18.84 -9.54
C GLY A 91 20.59 -19.80 -8.49
N HIS A 92 21.77 -20.38 -8.70
CA HIS A 92 22.34 -21.39 -7.80
C HIS A 92 23.09 -20.72 -6.66
N TYR A 93 22.39 -20.50 -5.52
CA TYR A 93 22.89 -19.69 -4.41
C TYR A 93 24.16 -20.24 -3.78
N GLU A 94 24.15 -21.49 -3.36
CA GLU A 94 25.25 -22.13 -2.63
C GLU A 94 26.51 -22.24 -3.50
N VAL A 95 26.33 -22.52 -4.79
CA VAL A 95 27.41 -22.52 -5.77
C VAL A 95 27.96 -21.11 -5.98
N THR A 96 27.09 -20.10 -6.07
CA THR A 96 27.51 -18.70 -6.19
C THR A 96 28.34 -18.28 -4.98
N GLU A 97 27.86 -18.56 -3.77
CA GLU A 97 28.57 -18.25 -2.52
C GLU A 97 29.92 -18.97 -2.44
N LEU A 98 29.97 -20.25 -2.82
CA LEU A 98 31.21 -21.02 -2.89
C LEU A 98 32.22 -20.37 -3.85
N LEU A 99 31.79 -20.01 -5.07
CA LEU A 99 32.67 -19.42 -6.07
C LEU A 99 33.20 -18.06 -5.61
N VAL A 100 32.36 -17.21 -5.03
CA VAL A 100 32.78 -15.91 -4.47
C VAL A 100 33.76 -16.10 -3.31
N SER A 101 33.50 -17.06 -2.42
CA SER A 101 34.40 -17.43 -1.32
C SER A 101 35.75 -17.98 -1.81
N ALA A 102 35.76 -18.63 -2.97
CA ALA A 102 36.97 -19.10 -3.65
C ALA A 102 37.70 -17.99 -4.45
N GLY A 103 37.27 -16.74 -4.34
CA GLY A 103 37.92 -15.60 -4.97
C GLY A 103 37.41 -15.24 -6.37
N ALA A 104 36.25 -15.77 -6.81
CA ALA A 104 35.66 -15.36 -8.08
C ALA A 104 35.48 -13.84 -8.16
N GLY A 105 35.91 -13.23 -9.25
CA GLY A 105 35.73 -11.79 -9.46
C GLY A 105 34.26 -11.44 -9.67
N VAL A 106 33.60 -10.90 -8.64
CA VAL A 106 32.17 -10.50 -8.67
C VAL A 106 31.82 -9.49 -9.76
N ASN A 107 32.81 -8.71 -10.19
CA ASN A 107 32.71 -7.71 -11.26
C ASN A 107 33.38 -8.16 -12.57
N ALA A 108 33.65 -9.46 -12.73
CA ALA A 108 34.16 -10.03 -13.98
C ALA A 108 33.23 -9.65 -15.14
N ALA A 109 33.83 -9.31 -16.28
CA ALA A 109 33.12 -8.91 -17.47
C ALA A 109 33.35 -9.92 -18.59
N ASP A 110 32.25 -10.35 -19.21
CA ASP A 110 32.28 -11.16 -20.43
C ASP A 110 32.64 -10.31 -21.66
N LEU A 111 32.57 -10.89 -22.86
CA LEU A 111 32.89 -10.15 -24.09
C LEU A 111 31.93 -8.98 -24.36
N TRP A 112 30.70 -9.01 -23.86
CA TRP A 112 29.68 -7.95 -23.98
C TRP A 112 29.61 -7.04 -22.75
N ARG A 113 30.58 -7.13 -21.85
CA ARG A 113 30.64 -6.39 -20.58
C ARG A 113 29.48 -6.67 -19.63
N PHE A 114 28.78 -7.79 -19.80
CA PHE A 114 27.90 -8.32 -18.77
C PHE A 114 28.74 -8.77 -17.59
N THR A 115 28.26 -8.47 -16.39
CA THR A 115 28.80 -8.99 -15.13
C THR A 115 27.87 -10.06 -14.57
N PRO A 116 28.29 -10.88 -13.61
CA PRO A 116 27.40 -11.81 -12.92
C PRO A 116 26.14 -11.13 -12.35
N LEU A 117 26.25 -9.86 -11.94
CA LEU A 117 25.12 -9.06 -11.47
C LEU A 117 24.12 -8.74 -12.58
N HIS A 118 24.59 -8.49 -13.82
CA HIS A 118 23.70 -8.32 -14.98
C HIS A 118 22.93 -9.61 -15.28
N GLU A 119 23.61 -10.76 -15.25
CA GLU A 119 22.98 -12.07 -15.48
C GLU A 119 21.91 -12.38 -14.43
N ALA A 120 22.23 -12.20 -13.15
CA ALA A 120 21.28 -12.38 -12.06
C ALA A 120 20.07 -11.44 -12.19
N ALA A 121 20.31 -10.17 -12.53
CA ALA A 121 19.25 -9.17 -12.70
C ALA A 121 18.32 -9.49 -13.88
N ALA A 122 18.89 -9.82 -15.05
CA ALA A 122 18.12 -10.16 -16.25
C ALA A 122 17.26 -11.44 -16.08
N LYS A 123 17.70 -12.34 -15.19
CA LYS A 123 17.00 -13.61 -14.88
C LYS A 123 16.14 -13.55 -13.62
N GLY A 124 16.05 -12.39 -12.98
CA GLY A 124 15.22 -12.16 -11.80
C GLY A 124 15.62 -12.95 -10.56
N LYS A 125 16.93 -13.09 -10.34
CA LYS A 125 17.49 -13.86 -9.22
C LYS A 125 17.80 -12.94 -8.04
N ALA A 126 16.76 -12.44 -7.37
CA ALA A 126 16.88 -11.45 -6.29
C ALA A 126 17.88 -11.88 -5.18
N ASP A 127 17.89 -13.14 -4.76
CA ASP A 127 18.82 -13.62 -3.72
C ASP A 127 20.27 -13.62 -4.18
N ILE A 128 20.51 -13.97 -5.45
CA ILE A 128 21.84 -13.86 -6.06
C ILE A 128 22.27 -12.41 -6.16
N VAL A 129 21.36 -11.50 -6.57
CA VAL A 129 21.63 -10.07 -6.61
C VAL A 129 22.07 -9.56 -5.23
N ARG A 130 21.32 -9.89 -4.17
CA ARG A 130 21.67 -9.52 -2.78
C ARG A 130 23.04 -10.07 -2.38
N LEU A 131 23.32 -11.34 -2.68
CA LEU A 131 24.60 -11.98 -2.40
C LEU A 131 25.76 -11.27 -3.13
N LEU A 132 25.61 -10.99 -4.42
CA LEU A 132 26.63 -10.31 -5.20
C LEU A 132 26.89 -8.87 -4.69
N LEU A 133 25.84 -8.12 -4.38
CA LEU A 133 25.95 -6.78 -3.80
C LEU A 133 26.67 -6.80 -2.44
N LYS A 134 26.34 -7.78 -1.58
CA LYS A 134 27.03 -8.01 -0.30
C LYS A 134 28.54 -8.23 -0.49
N HIS A 135 28.96 -8.83 -1.59
CA HIS A 135 30.36 -9.08 -1.93
C HIS A 135 30.99 -8.01 -2.85
N GLY A 136 30.37 -6.83 -2.98
CA GLY A 136 30.96 -5.68 -3.67
C GLY A 136 30.76 -5.68 -5.19
N ALA A 137 29.74 -6.37 -5.70
CA ALA A 137 29.32 -6.18 -7.08
C ALA A 137 28.84 -4.73 -7.30
N ASP A 138 29.25 -4.12 -8.41
CA ASP A 138 28.95 -2.73 -8.73
C ASP A 138 27.66 -2.63 -9.59
N PRO A 139 26.54 -2.13 -9.03
CA PRO A 139 25.27 -2.02 -9.74
C PRO A 139 25.25 -0.90 -10.79
N THR A 140 26.31 -0.08 -10.87
CA THR A 140 26.39 1.05 -11.81
C THR A 140 27.13 0.70 -13.11
N ARG A 141 27.77 -0.47 -13.17
CA ARG A 141 28.47 -0.94 -14.38
C ARG A 141 27.50 -1.05 -15.54
N ARG A 142 27.99 -0.66 -16.71
CA ARG A 142 27.25 -0.73 -17.97
C ARG A 142 27.81 -1.82 -18.86
N ASN A 143 26.91 -2.59 -19.47
CA ASN A 143 27.24 -3.53 -20.53
C ASN A 143 27.59 -2.79 -21.84
N ARG A 144 27.81 -3.51 -22.95
CA ARG A 144 28.09 -2.91 -24.26
C ARG A 144 26.94 -2.07 -24.82
N ASP A 145 25.70 -2.35 -24.44
CA ASP A 145 24.52 -1.57 -24.83
C ASP A 145 24.32 -0.32 -23.97
N GLY A 146 25.21 -0.09 -23.00
CA GLY A 146 25.13 1.03 -22.07
C GLY A 146 24.11 0.81 -20.94
N LEU A 147 23.56 -0.40 -20.79
CA LEU A 147 22.55 -0.75 -19.79
C LEU A 147 23.22 -1.20 -18.48
N THR A 148 22.66 -0.75 -17.36
CA THR A 148 22.99 -1.22 -16.01
C THR A 148 22.21 -2.49 -15.66
N PRO A 149 22.60 -3.27 -14.63
CA PRO A 149 21.82 -4.42 -14.17
C PRO A 149 20.35 -4.08 -13.89
N LEU A 150 20.07 -2.93 -13.28
CA LEU A 150 18.70 -2.50 -12.96
C LEU A 150 17.83 -2.32 -14.21
N GLN A 151 18.43 -1.88 -15.32
CA GLN A 151 17.71 -1.67 -16.58
C GLN A 151 17.43 -2.98 -17.33
N LEU A 152 18.05 -4.08 -16.93
CA LEU A 152 17.79 -5.41 -17.49
C LEU A 152 16.73 -6.19 -16.71
N VAL A 153 16.30 -5.69 -15.55
CA VAL A 153 15.27 -6.35 -14.74
C VAL A 153 13.95 -6.38 -15.52
N ARG A 154 13.31 -7.55 -15.53
CA ARG A 154 12.03 -7.75 -16.21
C ARG A 154 10.93 -6.92 -15.55
N ALA A 155 10.01 -6.39 -16.35
CA ALA A 155 8.82 -5.72 -15.82
C ALA A 155 8.06 -6.66 -14.87
N GLY A 156 7.68 -6.16 -13.69
CA GLY A 156 7.01 -6.91 -12.64
C GLY A 156 7.94 -7.58 -11.61
N ASP A 157 9.24 -7.69 -11.87
CA ASP A 157 10.18 -8.25 -10.88
C ASP A 157 10.66 -7.17 -9.89
N CYS A 158 9.75 -6.82 -8.97
CA CYS A 158 9.97 -5.80 -7.97
C CYS A 158 11.10 -6.17 -6.99
N ASP A 159 11.26 -7.45 -6.66
CA ASP A 159 12.24 -7.91 -5.68
C ASP A 159 13.68 -7.74 -6.16
N THR A 160 13.94 -8.10 -7.40
CA THR A 160 15.25 -7.90 -8.02
C THR A 160 15.54 -6.42 -8.23
N ALA A 161 14.54 -5.65 -8.67
CA ALA A 161 14.68 -4.21 -8.86
C ALA A 161 14.96 -3.49 -7.53
N ASP A 162 14.29 -3.88 -6.45
CA ASP A 162 14.46 -3.28 -5.14
C ASP A 162 15.81 -3.65 -4.51
N ALA A 163 16.26 -4.89 -4.68
CA ALA A 163 17.61 -5.29 -4.28
C ALA A 163 18.68 -4.42 -4.94
N LEU A 164 18.52 -4.08 -6.23
CA LEU A 164 19.46 -3.21 -6.96
C LEU A 164 19.35 -1.73 -6.61
N ARG A 165 18.15 -1.25 -6.24
CA ARG A 165 17.94 0.14 -5.79
C ARG A 165 18.46 0.37 -4.36
N GLY A 166 18.47 -0.66 -3.52
CA GLY A 166 18.84 -0.56 -2.12
C GLY A 166 17.95 0.45 -1.37
N ASP A 167 18.58 1.36 -0.63
CA ASP A 167 17.89 2.38 0.17
C ASP A 167 16.90 3.25 -0.63
N ALA A 168 17.17 3.47 -1.92
CA ALA A 168 16.26 4.21 -2.79
C ALA A 168 14.90 3.52 -2.96
N ALA A 169 14.84 2.19 -2.84
CA ALA A 169 13.57 1.47 -2.86
C ALA A 169 12.71 1.80 -1.64
N LEU A 170 13.32 1.88 -0.45
CA LEU A 170 12.61 2.23 0.78
C LEU A 170 12.12 3.68 0.74
N LEU A 171 12.95 4.61 0.24
CA LEU A 171 12.57 6.01 0.06
C LEU A 171 11.38 6.15 -0.90
N ASP A 172 11.38 5.42 -2.03
CA ASP A 172 10.28 5.40 -3.00
C ASP A 172 9.00 4.79 -2.41
N ALA A 173 9.11 3.66 -1.68
CA ALA A 173 7.98 3.03 -1.00
C ALA A 173 7.35 3.98 0.05
N ALA A 174 8.19 4.64 0.85
CA ALA A 174 7.75 5.62 1.84
C ALA A 174 7.08 6.84 1.23
N LYS A 175 7.54 7.29 0.06
CA LYS A 175 6.94 8.38 -0.70
C LYS A 175 5.59 8.00 -1.32
N ARG A 176 5.45 6.76 -1.83
CA ARG A 176 4.24 6.27 -2.50
C ARG A 176 3.16 5.76 -1.56
N GLY A 177 3.50 5.52 -0.28
CA GLY A 177 2.57 4.94 0.69
C GLY A 177 2.39 3.43 0.54
N ASP A 178 3.36 2.75 -0.09
CA ASP A 178 3.31 1.29 -0.27
C ASP A 178 3.76 0.58 1.01
N LEU A 179 2.81 0.34 1.92
CA LEU A 179 3.07 -0.26 3.23
C LEU A 179 3.66 -1.67 3.14
N ALA A 180 3.12 -2.51 2.26
CA ALA A 180 3.57 -3.89 2.13
C ALA A 180 5.04 -3.93 1.67
N ARG A 181 5.38 -3.13 0.67
CA ARG A 181 6.74 -3.00 0.16
C ARG A 181 7.66 -2.34 1.19
N ALA A 182 7.22 -1.28 1.88
CA ALA A 182 8.00 -0.64 2.93
C ALA A 182 8.36 -1.63 4.04
N LYS A 183 7.39 -2.38 4.58
CA LYS A 183 7.61 -3.40 5.62
C LYS A 183 8.63 -4.46 5.20
N LYS A 184 8.64 -4.86 3.93
CA LYS A 184 9.61 -5.82 3.38
C LYS A 184 11.03 -5.23 3.27
N LEU A 185 11.14 -3.93 3.02
CA LEU A 185 12.42 -3.25 2.76
C LEU A 185 13.09 -2.66 4.01
N ILE A 186 12.32 -2.41 5.07
CA ILE A 186 12.82 -1.83 6.31
C ILE A 186 13.78 -2.79 7.01
N THR A 187 14.94 -2.26 7.38
CA THR A 187 15.96 -2.91 8.19
C THR A 187 16.49 -1.91 9.22
N ALA A 188 17.10 -2.40 10.29
CA ALA A 188 17.72 -1.54 11.30
C ALA A 188 18.81 -0.61 10.70
N GLN A 189 19.44 -1.03 9.61
CA GLN A 189 20.52 -0.29 8.96
C GLN A 189 20.00 0.82 8.02
N ASN A 190 18.84 0.61 7.37
CA ASN A 190 18.33 1.53 6.34
C ASN A 190 17.11 2.37 6.75
N VAL A 191 16.49 2.13 7.91
CA VAL A 191 15.30 2.90 8.36
C VAL A 191 15.54 4.42 8.39
N ASN A 192 16.80 4.83 8.59
CA ASN A 192 17.26 6.22 8.58
C ASN A 192 18.16 6.56 7.37
N CYS A 193 18.04 5.81 6.27
CA CYS A 193 18.74 6.12 5.03
C CYS A 193 18.36 7.51 4.51
N ARG A 194 19.14 8.04 3.56
CA ARG A 194 18.95 9.41 3.08
C ARG A 194 18.95 9.49 1.57
N ASP A 195 18.07 10.35 1.06
CA ASP A 195 18.04 10.73 -0.35
C ASP A 195 19.28 11.56 -0.71
N ALA A 196 20.31 10.90 -1.23
CA ALA A 196 21.58 11.52 -1.60
C ALA A 196 21.47 12.54 -2.75
N HIS A 197 20.42 12.47 -3.59
CA HIS A 197 20.30 13.31 -4.78
C HIS A 197 19.35 14.50 -4.58
N GLY A 198 18.51 14.48 -3.54
CA GLY A 198 17.54 15.53 -3.25
C GLY A 198 17.83 16.30 -1.96
N ARG A 199 16.82 16.38 -1.09
CA ARG A 199 16.86 17.16 0.16
C ARG A 199 17.61 16.46 1.30
N ASN A 200 18.26 15.33 1.06
CA ASN A 200 18.85 14.50 2.12
C ASN A 200 17.78 14.02 3.13
N SER A 201 16.55 13.85 2.64
CA SER A 201 15.37 13.41 3.40
C SER A 201 15.50 11.94 3.82
N THR A 202 14.99 11.60 4.99
CA THR A 202 14.80 10.21 5.44
C THR A 202 13.48 9.62 4.91
N PRO A 203 13.26 8.29 4.96
CA PRO A 203 11.96 7.71 4.65
C PRO A 203 10.82 8.36 5.44
N LEU A 204 11.04 8.67 6.72
CA LEU A 204 10.04 9.32 7.56
C LEU A 204 9.70 10.75 7.10
N HIS A 205 10.67 11.51 6.56
CA HIS A 205 10.36 12.82 5.95
C HIS A 205 9.44 12.69 4.74
N LEU A 206 9.64 11.65 3.92
CA LEU A 206 8.84 11.39 2.73
C LEU A 206 7.45 10.93 3.12
N ALA A 207 7.32 9.92 3.97
CA ALA A 207 6.03 9.48 4.49
C ALA A 207 5.27 10.66 5.13
N ALA A 208 5.98 11.52 5.87
CA ALA A 208 5.38 12.67 6.50
C ALA A 208 4.93 13.76 5.52
N GLY A 209 5.70 14.05 4.47
CA GLY A 209 5.31 15.06 3.48
C GLY A 209 4.17 14.63 2.56
N TYR A 210 4.06 13.33 2.29
CA TYR A 210 3.08 12.75 1.37
C TYR A 210 1.85 12.14 2.07
N ASN A 211 1.71 12.33 3.39
CA ASN A 211 0.60 11.84 4.20
C ASN A 211 0.42 10.30 4.21
N ASN A 212 1.51 9.57 4.21
CA ASN A 212 1.48 8.11 4.27
C ASN A 212 1.56 7.65 5.73
N LEU A 213 0.42 7.73 6.42
CA LEU A 213 0.32 7.52 7.87
C LEU A 213 0.82 6.14 8.29
N GLU A 214 0.31 5.09 7.66
CA GLU A 214 0.62 3.70 8.02
C GLU A 214 2.09 3.37 7.77
N VAL A 215 2.69 3.97 6.74
CA VAL A 215 4.13 3.81 6.47
C VAL A 215 4.95 4.57 7.50
N ALA A 216 4.52 5.76 7.92
CA ALA A 216 5.18 6.51 8.97
C ALA A 216 5.14 5.75 10.31
N GLU A 217 4.01 5.11 10.65
CA GLU A 217 3.90 4.24 11.82
C GLU A 217 4.89 3.07 11.75
N ALA A 218 4.91 2.33 10.64
CA ALA A 218 5.83 1.22 10.46
C ALA A 218 7.31 1.65 10.54
N LEU A 219 7.65 2.82 10.01
CA LEU A 219 8.99 3.39 10.11
C LEU A 219 9.36 3.73 11.57
N LEU A 220 8.44 4.33 12.33
CA LEU A 220 8.66 4.67 13.74
C LEU A 220 8.80 3.42 14.61
N GLU A 221 7.95 2.41 14.39
CA GLU A 221 8.05 1.10 15.05
C GLU A 221 9.41 0.43 14.80
N ALA A 222 9.97 0.62 13.59
CA ALA A 222 11.29 0.13 13.22
C ALA A 222 12.46 1.01 13.68
N GLY A 223 12.23 2.08 14.44
CA GLY A 223 13.28 2.94 14.99
C GLY A 223 13.71 4.10 14.09
N ALA A 224 12.82 4.60 13.22
CA ALA A 224 13.06 5.84 12.50
C ALA A 224 13.29 7.02 13.47
N ALA A 225 14.32 7.80 13.22
CA ALA A 225 14.66 8.97 14.02
C ALA A 225 13.64 10.09 13.76
N VAL A 226 12.70 10.24 14.70
CA VAL A 226 11.56 11.17 14.61
C VAL A 226 11.97 12.63 14.39
N SER A 227 13.15 13.02 14.88
CA SER A 227 13.72 14.37 14.77
C SER A 227 14.95 14.45 13.85
N ALA A 228 15.12 13.48 12.94
CA ALA A 228 16.18 13.55 11.93
C ALA A 228 16.04 14.84 11.13
N ARG A 229 17.18 15.47 10.79
CA ARG A 229 17.21 16.70 10.01
C ARG A 229 17.58 16.42 8.55
N ASP A 230 16.88 17.05 7.63
CA ASP A 230 17.22 17.08 6.21
C ASP A 230 18.31 18.14 5.90
N LYS A 231 18.62 18.40 4.62
CA LYS A 231 19.63 19.39 4.20
C LYS A 231 19.32 20.82 4.67
N GLY A 232 18.04 21.19 4.72
CA GLY A 232 17.55 22.49 5.21
C GLY A 232 17.45 22.55 6.73
N GLY A 233 17.67 21.44 7.43
CA GLY A 233 17.50 21.35 8.87
C GLY A 233 16.07 21.04 9.29
N LEU A 234 15.16 20.80 8.35
CA LEU A 234 13.77 20.44 8.60
C LEU A 234 13.72 19.06 9.24
N VAL A 235 12.77 18.86 10.15
CA VAL A 235 12.40 17.53 10.68
C VAL A 235 11.09 17.05 10.04
N PRO A 236 10.71 15.76 10.11
CA PRO A 236 9.47 15.25 9.51
C PRO A 236 8.21 16.05 9.88
N LEU A 237 8.13 16.58 11.10
CA LEU A 237 7.00 17.40 11.55
C LEU A 237 6.87 18.72 10.77
N HIS A 238 7.96 19.32 10.25
CA HIS A 238 7.85 20.48 9.36
C HIS A 238 7.12 20.12 8.07
N ASN A 239 7.45 18.96 7.48
CA ASN A 239 6.80 18.49 6.25
C ASN A 239 5.30 18.25 6.50
N ALA A 240 4.96 17.53 7.58
CA ALA A 240 3.57 17.32 7.97
C ALA A 240 2.82 18.65 8.19
N ALA A 241 3.48 19.60 8.86
CA ALA A 241 2.88 20.89 9.20
C ALA A 241 2.64 21.79 7.99
N SER A 242 3.61 21.89 7.08
CA SER A 242 3.51 22.71 5.88
C SER A 242 2.37 22.24 4.94
N TYR A 243 2.22 20.93 4.79
CA TYR A 243 1.16 20.35 3.96
C TYR A 243 -0.19 20.16 4.66
N GLY A 244 -0.26 20.31 6.00
CA GLY A 244 -1.52 20.25 6.74
C GLY A 244 -1.96 18.85 7.14
N HIS A 245 -1.03 17.90 7.27
CA HIS A 245 -1.31 16.50 7.57
C HIS A 245 -1.52 16.29 9.08
N LEU A 246 -2.75 16.54 9.55
CA LEU A 246 -3.08 16.61 10.97
C LEU A 246 -2.77 15.31 11.75
N GLU A 247 -3.32 14.18 11.30
CA GLU A 247 -3.16 12.90 12.00
C GLU A 247 -1.70 12.46 12.07
N LEU A 248 -0.95 12.69 11.00
CA LEU A 248 0.44 12.33 10.93
C LEU A 248 1.33 13.30 11.74
N ALA A 249 0.99 14.59 11.83
CA ALA A 249 1.62 15.50 12.78
C ALA A 249 1.36 15.06 14.23
N ALA A 250 0.14 14.64 14.56
CA ALA A 250 -0.20 14.10 15.88
C ALA A 250 0.59 12.83 16.21
N LEU A 251 0.76 11.92 15.24
CA LEU A 251 1.62 10.75 15.35
C LEU A 251 3.07 11.13 15.69
N LEU A 252 3.65 12.10 14.95
CA LEU A 252 5.02 12.55 15.14
C LEU A 252 5.24 13.23 16.50
N LEU A 253 4.25 14.00 16.98
CA LEU A 253 4.28 14.61 18.32
C LEU A 253 4.19 13.54 19.41
N ARG A 254 3.31 12.54 19.25
CA ARG A 254 3.20 11.39 20.18
C ARG A 254 4.47 10.56 20.20
N ALA A 255 5.16 10.44 19.06
CA ALA A 255 6.46 9.79 18.95
C ALA A 255 7.62 10.63 19.51
N GLY A 256 7.36 11.81 20.06
CA GLY A 256 8.35 12.62 20.79
C GLY A 256 9.09 13.65 19.93
N THR A 257 8.56 14.05 18.77
CA THR A 257 9.12 15.19 18.03
C THR A 257 8.93 16.48 18.84
N PRO A 258 9.98 17.29 19.07
CA PRO A 258 9.81 18.56 19.74
C PRO A 258 8.97 19.51 18.85
N PRO A 259 7.88 20.10 19.37
CA PRO A 259 6.98 20.98 18.60
C PRO A 259 7.67 22.28 18.16
N ASN A 260 8.73 22.68 18.86
CA ASN A 260 9.55 23.86 18.61
C ASN A 260 10.88 23.53 17.91
N ALA A 261 10.98 22.38 17.23
CA ALA A 261 12.14 22.07 16.41
C ALA A 261 12.35 23.20 15.38
N ALA A 262 13.50 23.89 15.43
CA ALA A 262 13.80 24.94 14.48
C ALA A 262 14.71 24.41 13.37
N ASP A 263 14.43 24.75 12.11
CA ASP A 263 15.29 24.45 10.96
C ASP A 263 16.55 25.35 10.91
N ARG A 264 17.28 25.36 9.79
CA ARG A 264 18.49 26.19 9.66
C ARG A 264 18.21 27.70 9.68
N TRP A 265 17.00 28.13 9.34
CA TRP A 265 16.58 29.53 9.30
C TRP A 265 15.74 29.94 10.50
N GLY A 266 15.59 29.05 11.49
CA GLY A 266 14.81 29.33 12.70
C GLY A 266 13.31 29.13 12.53
N PHE A 267 12.84 28.58 11.40
CA PHE A 267 11.43 28.25 11.23
C PHE A 267 11.09 27.03 12.07
N THR A 268 9.98 27.10 12.79
CA THR A 268 9.40 25.98 13.54
C THR A 268 8.24 25.37 12.75
N PRO A 269 7.74 24.16 13.10
CA PRO A 269 6.53 23.62 12.51
C PRO A 269 5.33 24.57 12.60
N LEU A 270 5.24 25.39 13.66
CA LEU A 270 4.17 26.39 13.81
C LEU A 270 4.30 27.53 12.79
N HIS A 271 5.52 27.98 12.46
CA HIS A 271 5.74 28.95 11.39
C HIS A 271 5.25 28.40 10.05
N GLU A 272 5.60 27.15 9.71
CA GLU A 272 5.17 26.48 8.48
C GLU A 272 3.65 26.34 8.40
N ALA A 273 3.03 25.84 9.48
CA ALA A 273 1.58 25.68 9.57
C ALA A 273 0.86 27.04 9.42
N ALA A 274 1.34 28.09 10.08
CA ALA A 274 0.73 29.40 10.05
C ALA A 274 0.85 30.06 8.67
N HIS A 275 2.04 30.01 8.08
CA HIS A 275 2.31 30.53 6.74
C HIS A 275 1.46 29.84 5.66
N LYS A 276 1.17 28.54 5.81
CA LYS A 276 0.33 27.76 4.88
C LYS A 276 -1.15 27.71 5.27
N ALA A 277 -1.60 28.57 6.19
CA ALA A 277 -2.99 28.66 6.64
C ALA A 277 -3.57 27.31 7.16
N ARG A 278 -2.78 26.55 7.92
CA ARG A 278 -3.18 25.25 8.48
C ARG A 278 -3.75 25.42 9.89
N THR A 279 -4.94 26.01 10.00
CA THR A 279 -5.56 26.41 11.29
C THR A 279 -5.67 25.27 12.30
N GLN A 280 -6.18 24.10 11.87
CA GLN A 280 -6.31 22.93 12.75
C GLN A 280 -4.94 22.44 13.25
N LEU A 281 -3.93 22.50 12.39
CA LEU A 281 -2.59 22.03 12.71
C LEU A 281 -1.83 23.03 13.59
N CYS A 282 -2.07 24.33 13.42
CA CYS A 282 -1.62 25.36 14.37
C CYS A 282 -2.21 25.09 15.76
N ALA A 283 -3.51 24.81 15.85
CA ALA A 283 -4.17 24.48 17.12
C ALA A 283 -3.58 23.22 17.76
N LEU A 284 -3.34 22.17 16.97
CA LEU A 284 -2.67 20.95 17.43
C LEU A 284 -1.26 21.24 17.98
N LEU A 285 -0.45 21.98 17.23
CA LEU A 285 0.92 22.32 17.64
C LEU A 285 0.92 23.13 18.94
N LEU A 286 0.05 24.14 19.07
CA LEU A 286 -0.10 24.93 20.30
C LEU A 286 -0.53 24.06 21.49
N ALA A 287 -1.50 23.16 21.29
CA ALA A 287 -1.95 22.21 22.32
C ALA A 287 -0.82 21.27 22.78
N HIS A 288 0.17 21.01 21.93
CA HIS A 288 1.36 20.23 22.24
C HIS A 288 2.57 21.07 22.68
N GLY A 289 2.40 22.35 22.98
CA GLY A 289 3.45 23.21 23.54
C GLY A 289 4.31 23.94 22.51
N ALA A 290 3.81 24.13 21.29
CA ALA A 290 4.45 25.04 20.35
C ALA A 290 4.39 26.49 20.88
N ASP A 291 5.51 27.20 20.79
CA ASP A 291 5.64 28.57 21.27
C ASP A 291 5.39 29.57 20.12
N PRO A 292 4.28 30.36 20.16
CA PRO A 292 3.97 31.34 19.12
C PRO A 292 4.88 32.59 19.15
N PHE A 293 5.68 32.77 20.20
CA PHE A 293 6.60 33.92 20.35
C PHE A 293 7.97 33.69 19.73
N LEU A 294 8.32 32.44 19.37
CA LEU A 294 9.59 32.15 18.73
C LEU A 294 9.70 32.89 17.40
N LYS A 295 10.89 33.44 17.15
CA LYS A 295 11.20 34.18 15.94
C LYS A 295 12.16 33.39 15.06
N ASN A 296 11.92 33.40 13.76
CA ASN A 296 12.90 32.95 12.78
C ASN A 296 14.09 33.95 12.70
N GLN A 297 15.07 33.65 11.85
CA GLN A 297 16.24 34.53 11.64
C GLN A 297 15.90 35.90 11.04
N GLU A 298 14.73 36.05 10.41
CA GLU A 298 14.21 37.32 9.90
C GLU A 298 13.48 38.14 10.99
N GLY A 299 13.42 37.61 12.23
CA GLY A 299 12.77 38.28 13.36
C GLY A 299 11.25 38.12 13.38
N GLN A 300 10.70 37.27 12.52
CA GLN A 300 9.26 37.06 12.36
C GLN A 300 8.74 35.93 13.24
N THR A 301 7.60 36.18 13.88
CA THR A 301 6.83 35.14 14.60
C THR A 301 5.88 34.38 13.66
N ALA A 302 5.32 33.27 14.12
CA ALA A 302 4.28 32.55 13.36
C ALA A 302 3.06 33.42 13.06
N LEU A 303 2.70 34.35 13.94
CA LEU A 303 1.60 35.31 13.74
C LEU A 303 1.90 36.30 12.61
N GLU A 304 3.14 36.75 12.48
CA GLU A 304 3.55 37.67 11.42
C GLU A 304 3.50 37.01 10.04
N LEU A 305 3.79 35.71 9.97
CA LEU A 305 3.68 34.92 8.75
C LEU A 305 2.26 34.47 8.39
N ALA A 306 1.33 34.50 9.35
CA ALA A 306 -0.03 33.99 9.16
C ALA A 306 -0.80 34.83 8.13
N GLY A 307 -1.14 34.22 6.99
CA GLY A 307 -1.88 34.87 5.90
C GLY A 307 -3.40 34.83 6.04
N ALA A 308 -3.94 33.92 6.87
CA ALA A 308 -5.39 33.73 7.05
C ALA A 308 -5.87 34.26 8.40
N ASP A 309 -7.04 34.91 8.40
CA ASP A 309 -7.58 35.62 9.58
C ASP A 309 -7.91 34.69 10.75
N ASP A 310 -8.34 33.47 10.47
CA ASP A 310 -8.62 32.45 11.48
C ASP A 310 -7.34 31.98 12.19
N VAL A 311 -6.25 31.77 11.44
CA VAL A 311 -4.92 31.49 12.00
C VAL A 311 -4.40 32.68 12.81
N ARG A 312 -4.55 33.90 12.31
CA ARG A 312 -4.13 35.11 13.05
C ARG A 312 -4.88 35.24 14.37
N SER A 313 -6.20 35.05 14.35
CA SER A 313 -7.05 35.09 15.55
C SER A 313 -6.62 34.02 16.56
N LEU A 314 -6.44 32.78 16.11
CA LEU A 314 -5.97 31.67 16.96
C LEU A 314 -4.61 31.96 17.62
N LEU A 315 -3.65 32.49 16.86
CA LEU A 315 -2.32 32.81 17.37
C LEU A 315 -2.34 34.02 18.32
N GLN A 316 -3.15 35.03 18.04
CA GLN A 316 -3.37 36.18 18.94
C GLN A 316 -3.99 35.73 20.28
N ASP A 317 -5.00 34.86 20.24
CA ASP A 317 -5.62 34.28 21.43
C ASP A 317 -4.61 33.47 22.25
N ALA A 318 -3.77 32.66 21.58
CA ALA A 318 -2.72 31.90 22.24
C ALA A 318 -1.65 32.80 22.91
N MET A 319 -1.24 33.88 22.24
CA MET A 319 -0.25 34.83 22.78
C MET A 319 -0.82 35.65 23.95
N THR A 320 -2.08 36.06 23.90
CA THR A 320 -2.74 36.79 25.00
C THR A 320 -3.04 35.89 26.19
N GLY A 321 -3.42 34.63 25.96
CA GLY A 321 -3.63 33.63 27.01
C GLY A 321 -2.35 33.27 27.78
N ALA A 322 -1.19 33.22 27.11
CA ALA A 322 0.10 32.97 27.75
C ALA A 322 0.58 34.13 28.64
N ALA A 323 0.23 35.38 28.30
CA ALA A 323 0.61 36.56 29.07
C ALA A 323 -0.15 36.67 30.42
N GLY A 324 -1.29 35.99 30.59
CA GLY A 324 -2.06 35.97 31.84
C GLY A 324 -1.55 35.01 32.92
N GLY A 325 -0.57 34.15 32.61
CA GLY A 325 -0.01 33.16 33.54
C GLY A 325 1.29 33.57 34.24
N ALA A 326 1.89 34.71 33.87
CA ALA A 326 3.17 35.18 34.41
C ALA A 326 2.94 36.25 35.48
N GLY A 327 2.40 35.85 36.64
CA GLY A 327 2.22 36.73 37.80
C GLY A 327 2.52 36.01 39.10
N SER A 328 3.70 36.26 39.67
CA SER A 328 4.16 35.94 41.03
C SER A 328 4.50 34.47 41.35
N ALA A 329 5.79 34.14 41.25
CA ALA A 329 6.41 33.14 42.11
C ALA A 329 7.72 33.69 42.70
N GLY A 330 7.64 34.19 43.94
CA GLY A 330 8.79 34.44 44.80
C GLY A 330 8.61 33.66 46.10
N GLY A 331 9.63 32.88 46.48
CA GLY A 331 9.95 32.55 47.87
C GLY A 331 9.35 31.27 48.50
N ALA A 332 10.18 30.21 48.51
CA ALA A 332 10.53 29.32 49.63
C ALA A 332 9.48 28.41 50.33
N GLY A 333 9.94 27.18 50.62
CA GLY A 333 9.47 26.34 51.74
C GLY A 333 8.83 25.02 51.32
N GLY A 334 9.47 23.89 51.67
CA GLY A 334 9.03 22.56 51.28
C GLY A 334 7.81 22.03 52.06
N VAL A 335 7.21 20.97 51.52
CA VAL A 335 6.84 19.67 52.13
C VAL A 335 6.00 18.90 51.08
N GLN A 336 6.35 17.63 50.86
CA GLN A 336 5.59 16.70 50.01
C GLN A 336 4.18 16.47 50.58
N ALA A 337 3.16 16.67 49.75
CA ALA A 337 1.79 16.19 49.95
C ALA A 337 1.20 15.76 48.59
N PRO A 338 0.36 14.72 48.52
CA PRO A 338 -0.10 14.11 47.27
C PRO A 338 -1.05 15.05 46.52
N PRO A 339 -1.23 14.88 45.19
CA PRO A 339 -1.95 15.86 44.37
C PRO A 339 -3.43 15.98 44.78
N PRO A 340 -3.98 17.20 44.88
CA PRO A 340 -5.40 17.41 45.11
C PRO A 340 -6.19 17.14 43.83
N GLN A 341 -7.36 16.52 43.99
CA GLN A 341 -8.33 16.32 42.91
C GLN A 341 -8.81 17.66 42.33
N PRO A 342 -9.13 17.74 41.02
CA PRO A 342 -9.60 18.99 40.42
C PRO A 342 -10.97 19.41 41.00
N PRO A 343 -11.20 20.71 41.27
CA PRO A 343 -12.49 21.21 41.71
C PRO A 343 -13.54 21.12 40.60
N ALA A 344 -14.78 20.82 40.98
CA ALA A 344 -15.92 20.73 40.07
C ALA A 344 -16.19 22.08 39.35
N PRO A 345 -16.63 22.07 38.08
CA PRO A 345 -16.88 23.28 37.32
C PRO A 345 -18.05 24.11 37.89
N PRO A 346 -18.00 25.45 37.81
CA PRO A 346 -19.07 26.32 38.27
C PRO A 346 -20.34 26.18 37.40
N ARG A 347 -21.50 26.11 38.05
CA ARG A 347 -22.83 26.02 37.39
C ARG A 347 -23.33 27.42 37.06
N LEU A 348 -23.48 27.74 35.78
CA LEU A 348 -24.13 28.97 35.31
C LEU A 348 -25.59 28.67 34.93
N PRO A 349 -26.59 29.42 35.42
CA PRO A 349 -27.98 29.25 34.98
C PRO A 349 -28.18 29.82 33.57
N ILE A 350 -28.84 29.05 32.69
CA ILE A 350 -29.22 29.49 31.35
C ILE A 350 -30.69 29.94 31.40
N ARG A 351 -30.97 31.11 30.82
CA ARG A 351 -32.33 31.66 30.67
C ARG A 351 -32.89 31.23 29.31
N LEU A 352 -34.05 30.58 29.31
CA LEU A 352 -34.70 30.13 28.08
C LEU A 352 -35.46 31.30 27.41
N PRO A 353 -35.75 31.22 26.08
CA PRO A 353 -36.48 32.26 25.35
C PRO A 353 -37.89 32.57 25.88
N SER A 354 -38.47 31.68 26.70
CA SER A 354 -39.73 31.88 27.41
C SER A 354 -39.61 32.66 28.74
N GLY A 355 -38.39 33.02 29.15
CA GLY A 355 -38.14 33.83 30.35
C GLY A 355 -37.87 33.05 31.64
N GLU A 356 -38.08 31.73 31.66
CA GLU A 356 -37.79 30.86 32.81
C GLU A 356 -36.33 30.38 32.86
N THR A 357 -35.82 30.19 34.09
CA THR A 357 -34.49 29.65 34.38
C THR A 357 -34.59 28.22 34.88
N ALA A 358 -33.94 27.27 34.20
CA ALA A 358 -33.86 25.87 34.60
C ALA A 358 -32.42 25.44 34.93
N THR A 359 -32.26 24.54 35.89
CA THR A 359 -30.96 23.96 36.29
C THR A 359 -30.93 22.48 35.93
N LEU A 360 -29.97 22.04 35.12
CA LEU A 360 -29.77 20.62 34.80
C LEU A 360 -28.83 19.97 35.82
N ALA A 361 -29.25 18.82 36.38
CA ALA A 361 -28.39 17.92 37.14
C ALA A 361 -27.77 16.87 36.19
N PRO A 362 -26.49 16.49 36.38
CA PRO A 362 -25.86 15.47 35.55
C PRO A 362 -26.33 14.07 35.95
N PRO A 363 -26.71 13.18 35.01
CA PRO A 363 -26.77 11.76 35.31
C PRO A 363 -25.37 11.13 35.29
N VAL A 364 -25.15 10.33 36.32
CA VAL A 364 -23.95 9.56 36.67
C VAL A 364 -23.75 8.40 35.70
N MET A 365 -22.51 8.17 35.25
CA MET A 365 -22.10 6.93 34.58
C MET A 365 -21.77 5.86 35.64
N PRO A 366 -22.31 4.63 35.55
CA PRO A 366 -21.70 3.49 36.22
C PRO A 366 -20.55 2.93 35.37
N SER A 367 -19.40 2.78 36.02
CA SER A 367 -18.26 1.99 35.58
C SER A 367 -18.55 0.49 35.75
N ASN A 368 -17.89 -0.31 34.90
CA ASN A 368 -17.76 -1.77 34.90
C ASN A 368 -18.90 -2.54 34.22
N TYR A 369 -18.59 -3.25 33.13
CA TYR A 369 -18.71 -4.71 33.03
C TYR A 369 -18.16 -5.17 31.66
N TRP A 370 -16.91 -5.66 31.67
CA TRP A 370 -16.52 -6.74 30.77
C TRP A 370 -17.01 -8.03 31.44
N ALA A 371 -17.94 -8.74 30.80
CA ALA A 371 -18.16 -10.15 31.06
C ALA A 371 -18.70 -10.81 29.79
N GLU A 372 -18.01 -11.87 29.39
CA GLU A 372 -18.44 -12.84 28.40
C GLU A 372 -19.81 -13.45 28.74
N GLY A 373 -20.54 -13.83 27.70
CA GLY A 373 -21.56 -14.88 27.76
C GLY A 373 -23.00 -14.40 27.87
N SER A 374 -23.70 -14.33 26.73
CA SER A 374 -24.98 -15.05 26.62
C SER A 374 -25.36 -15.28 25.16
N ARG A 375 -25.45 -16.55 24.79
CA ARG A 375 -26.14 -17.03 23.59
C ARG A 375 -27.63 -16.75 23.79
N GLY A 376 -28.26 -16.12 22.81
CA GLY A 376 -29.71 -15.92 22.74
C GLY A 376 -30.18 -16.18 21.31
N SER A 377 -30.62 -17.41 21.09
CA SER A 377 -31.32 -17.88 19.89
C SER A 377 -32.59 -17.07 19.64
N LEU A 378 -32.80 -16.61 18.41
CA LEU A 378 -34.11 -16.27 17.84
C LEU A 378 -34.04 -16.56 16.32
N GLU A 379 -34.06 -17.85 15.98
CA GLU A 379 -34.76 -18.28 14.78
C GLU A 379 -36.25 -18.30 15.11
N ASP A 380 -37.06 -17.57 14.36
CA ASP A 380 -38.47 -17.93 14.14
C ASP A 380 -38.85 -17.63 12.69
N ALA A 381 -38.80 -18.70 11.90
CA ALA A 381 -39.90 -19.22 11.10
C ALA A 381 -40.88 -18.21 10.46
N ALA A 382 -40.42 -17.47 9.45
CA ALA A 382 -41.21 -17.20 8.24
C ALA A 382 -40.26 -16.73 7.14
N GLY A 383 -39.98 -17.61 6.17
CA GLY A 383 -39.16 -17.29 5.00
C GLY A 383 -39.74 -16.15 4.16
N ARG A 384 -39.43 -14.92 4.56
CA ARG A 384 -39.49 -13.70 3.73
C ARG A 384 -38.13 -13.03 3.87
N PRO A 385 -37.44 -12.65 2.77
CA PRO A 385 -36.35 -11.71 2.91
C PRO A 385 -36.93 -10.43 3.54
N ALA A 386 -36.24 -9.89 4.53
CA ALA A 386 -36.55 -8.58 5.11
C ALA A 386 -36.28 -7.48 4.07
N SER A 387 -37.06 -7.45 2.99
CA SER A 387 -37.13 -6.35 2.06
C SER A 387 -38.16 -5.37 2.61
N ALA A 388 -37.67 -4.17 2.96
CA ALA A 388 -38.42 -3.01 3.45
C ALA A 388 -38.88 -3.05 4.91
N LEU A 389 -37.93 -3.00 5.86
CA LEU A 389 -38.12 -2.09 6.99
C LEU A 389 -38.07 -0.66 6.42
N SER A 390 -39.10 0.13 6.69
CA SER A 390 -39.20 1.51 6.24
C SER A 390 -37.93 2.27 6.64
N THR A 391 -37.25 2.90 5.70
CA THR A 391 -36.05 3.75 5.94
C THR A 391 -36.31 4.80 7.02
N SER A 392 -37.57 5.18 7.20
CA SER A 392 -38.05 6.06 8.27
C SER A 392 -37.82 5.44 9.67
N GLU A 393 -38.25 4.21 9.93
CA GLU A 393 -38.15 3.57 11.26
C GLU A 393 -36.68 3.34 11.68
N CYS A 394 -35.80 3.11 10.70
CA CYS A 394 -34.35 2.97 10.90
C CYS A 394 -33.67 4.31 11.30
N LEU A 395 -34.03 5.41 10.63
CA LEU A 395 -33.48 6.72 10.93
C LEU A 395 -33.97 7.23 12.30
N GLN A 396 -35.21 6.96 12.69
CA GLN A 396 -35.77 7.42 13.97
C GLN A 396 -35.05 6.76 15.15
N THR A 397 -34.86 5.44 15.05
CA THR A 397 -34.10 4.64 16.02
C THR A 397 -32.63 5.09 16.10
N PHE A 398 -32.02 5.42 14.96
CA PHE A 398 -30.66 5.95 14.90
C PHE A 398 -30.53 7.31 15.62
N LEU A 399 -31.44 8.25 15.36
CA LEU A 399 -31.42 9.57 15.98
C LEU A 399 -31.66 9.51 17.50
N ALA A 400 -32.55 8.62 17.95
CA ALA A 400 -32.76 8.35 19.38
C ALA A 400 -31.47 7.84 20.06
N ARG A 401 -30.77 6.89 19.44
CA ARG A 401 -29.51 6.33 19.98
C ARG A 401 -28.41 7.38 20.19
N ILE A 402 -28.35 8.41 19.34
CA ILE A 402 -27.33 9.47 19.41
C ILE A 402 -27.81 10.72 20.16
N GLY A 403 -29.07 10.72 20.64
CA GLY A 403 -29.70 11.82 21.36
C GLY A 403 -29.95 13.05 20.49
N LEU A 404 -30.31 12.86 19.21
CA LEU A 404 -30.60 13.93 18.24
C LEU A 404 -31.98 13.77 17.57
N GLU A 405 -32.97 13.30 18.32
CA GLU A 405 -34.35 13.03 17.89
C GLU A 405 -35.02 14.29 17.28
N GLN A 406 -34.66 15.47 17.77
CA GLN A 406 -35.17 16.75 17.27
C GLN A 406 -34.85 17.03 15.80
N LEU A 407 -33.87 16.32 15.21
CA LEU A 407 -33.48 16.48 13.81
C LEU A 407 -34.31 15.58 12.88
N TRP A 408 -35.18 14.72 13.43
CA TRP A 408 -36.04 13.82 12.68
C TRP A 408 -36.85 14.54 11.59
N CYS A 409 -37.61 15.57 11.97
CA CYS A 409 -38.48 16.29 11.03
C CYS A 409 -37.71 16.94 9.87
N VAL A 410 -36.48 17.39 10.11
CA VAL A 410 -35.64 18.04 9.09
C VAL A 410 -35.07 17.00 8.13
N LEU A 411 -34.55 15.89 8.67
CA LEU A 411 -33.94 14.83 7.87
C LEU A 411 -34.98 14.01 7.11
N GLU A 412 -36.15 13.75 7.70
CA GLU A 412 -37.27 13.07 7.05
C GLU A 412 -37.86 13.93 5.91
N ARG A 413 -38.03 15.24 6.15
CA ARG A 413 -38.52 16.17 5.12
C ARG A 413 -37.62 16.19 3.88
N GLU A 414 -36.31 16.16 4.08
CA GLU A 414 -35.32 16.16 3.00
C GLU A 414 -34.99 14.73 2.51
N GLN A 415 -35.70 13.71 3.00
CA GLN A 415 -35.49 12.28 2.69
C GLN A 415 -34.05 11.79 2.90
N ILE A 416 -33.37 12.31 3.93
CA ILE A 416 -31.98 12.00 4.25
C ILE A 416 -31.92 10.77 5.15
N SER A 417 -31.47 9.65 4.60
CA SER A 417 -31.27 8.38 5.31
C SER A 417 -29.88 8.29 5.97
N VAL A 418 -29.66 7.27 6.82
CA VAL A 418 -28.41 7.10 7.60
C VAL A 418 -27.18 6.88 6.70
N ASP A 419 -27.36 6.23 5.56
CA ASP A 419 -26.34 6.10 4.50
C ASP A 419 -25.97 7.47 3.91
N ILE A 420 -26.95 8.30 3.56
CA ILE A 420 -26.71 9.66 3.06
C ILE A 420 -26.01 10.50 4.13
N LEU A 421 -26.43 10.42 5.39
CA LEU A 421 -25.78 11.13 6.52
C LEU A 421 -24.29 10.79 6.67
N SER A 422 -23.88 9.56 6.33
CA SER A 422 -22.48 9.14 6.45
C SER A 422 -21.57 9.79 5.41
N GLU A 423 -22.15 10.21 4.29
CA GLU A 423 -21.45 10.80 3.16
C GLU A 423 -21.57 12.33 3.11
N MET A 424 -22.56 12.90 3.80
CA MET A 424 -22.74 14.35 3.89
C MET A 424 -21.57 15.05 4.59
N SER A 425 -21.22 16.22 4.07
CA SER A 425 -20.26 17.13 4.68
C SER A 425 -20.90 18.00 5.76
N HIS A 426 -20.05 18.71 6.50
CA HIS A 426 -20.52 19.72 7.45
C HIS A 426 -21.24 20.88 6.75
N GLU A 427 -20.91 21.20 5.49
CA GLU A 427 -21.60 22.23 4.73
C GLU A 427 -22.98 21.75 4.27
N ASP A 428 -23.10 20.50 3.83
CA ASP A 428 -24.38 19.92 3.39
C ASP A 428 -25.40 19.89 4.53
N LEU A 429 -24.98 19.43 5.71
CA LEU A 429 -25.86 19.43 6.88
C LEU A 429 -26.19 20.85 7.36
N ARG A 430 -25.32 21.83 7.12
CA ARG A 430 -25.62 23.24 7.42
C ARG A 430 -26.67 23.80 6.46
N ALA A 431 -26.59 23.44 5.18
CA ALA A 431 -27.55 23.83 4.16
C ALA A 431 -28.95 23.23 4.42
N VAL A 432 -28.99 22.00 4.96
CA VAL A 432 -30.21 21.30 5.39
C VAL A 432 -30.80 21.89 6.70
N GLY A 433 -30.09 22.81 7.36
CA GLY A 433 -30.60 23.52 8.56
C GLY A 433 -30.04 23.01 9.89
N VAL A 434 -29.09 22.08 9.89
CA VAL A 434 -28.37 21.65 11.10
C VAL A 434 -27.23 22.63 11.41
N ALA A 435 -27.55 23.79 11.98
CA ALA A 435 -26.59 24.86 12.20
C ALA A 435 -25.45 24.51 13.19
N ALA A 436 -25.77 23.76 14.26
CA ALA A 436 -24.82 23.44 15.32
C ALA A 436 -23.76 22.44 14.84
N TYR A 437 -22.48 22.84 14.88
CA TYR A 437 -21.36 21.99 14.45
C TYR A 437 -21.28 20.67 15.23
N GLY A 438 -21.53 20.70 16.54
CA GLY A 438 -21.54 19.50 17.39
C GLY A 438 -22.60 18.46 16.96
N HIS A 439 -23.77 18.91 16.51
CA HIS A 439 -24.81 18.01 15.99
C HIS A 439 -24.39 17.42 14.63
N ARG A 440 -23.83 18.24 13.74
CA ARG A 440 -23.30 17.77 12.43
C ARG A 440 -22.19 16.74 12.61
N HIS A 441 -21.23 17.03 13.49
CA HIS A 441 -20.12 16.11 13.78
C HIS A 441 -20.61 14.79 14.36
N ARG A 442 -21.54 14.83 15.33
CA ARG A 442 -22.10 13.64 15.95
C ARG A 442 -22.91 12.80 14.96
N LEU A 443 -23.72 13.44 14.09
CA LEU A 443 -24.46 12.77 13.01
C LEU A 443 -23.53 12.03 12.07
N ILE A 444 -22.55 12.73 11.48
CA ILE A 444 -21.61 12.15 10.50
C ILE A 444 -20.81 11.01 11.14
N LYS A 445 -20.26 11.24 12.34
CA LYS A 445 -19.45 10.24 13.06
C LYS A 445 -20.26 8.99 13.40
N ALA A 446 -21.48 9.16 13.94
CA ALA A 446 -22.32 8.04 14.30
C ALA A 446 -22.85 7.29 13.07
N ALA A 447 -23.19 8.00 11.98
CA ALA A 447 -23.64 7.40 10.74
C ALA A 447 -22.54 6.53 10.11
N ARG A 448 -21.31 7.06 10.01
CA ARG A 448 -20.13 6.30 9.53
C ARG A 448 -19.81 5.08 10.38
N HIS A 449 -19.90 5.22 11.71
CA HIS A 449 -19.67 4.11 12.64
C HIS A 449 -20.75 3.03 12.51
N THR A 450 -22.02 3.42 12.38
CA THR A 450 -23.16 2.49 12.26
C THR A 450 -23.02 1.63 11.00
N LEU A 451 -22.61 2.23 9.88
CA LEU A 451 -22.39 1.52 8.62
C LEU A 451 -21.14 0.63 8.65
N HIS A 452 -20.08 1.04 9.34
CA HIS A 452 -18.90 0.17 9.54
C HIS A 452 -19.24 -1.07 10.37
N THR A 453 -20.11 -0.94 11.38
CA THR A 453 -20.58 -2.10 12.18
C THR A 453 -21.59 -2.99 11.44
N GLN A 454 -22.23 -2.51 10.38
CA GLN A 454 -23.15 -3.28 9.53
C GLN A 454 -22.47 -3.85 8.27
N SER A 455 -21.15 -3.67 8.14
CA SER A 455 -20.37 -4.03 6.94
C SER A 455 -20.24 -5.53 6.67
N GLU A 456 -20.83 -6.42 7.48
CA GLU A 456 -20.89 -7.85 7.16
C GLU A 456 -22.05 -8.22 6.21
N TYR A 457 -22.99 -7.31 5.87
CA TYR A 457 -24.13 -7.71 5.02
C TYR A 457 -24.63 -6.76 3.92
N TYR A 458 -24.07 -5.57 3.72
CA TYR A 458 -24.50 -4.70 2.59
C TYR A 458 -23.34 -3.95 1.93
N GLY A 459 -22.69 -4.61 0.98
CA GLY A 459 -21.73 -4.00 0.06
C GLY A 459 -22.40 -3.20 -1.05
N GLY A 460 -22.47 -1.87 -0.88
CA GLY A 460 -22.17 -0.84 -1.89
C GLY A 460 -22.90 -0.75 -3.26
N THR A 461 -23.80 -1.65 -3.65
CA THR A 461 -24.55 -1.54 -4.92
C THR A 461 -25.89 -2.25 -4.82
N THR A 462 -26.99 -1.56 -5.15
CA THR A 462 -28.32 -2.19 -5.19
C THR A 462 -28.47 -2.97 -6.49
N LEU A 463 -28.47 -4.30 -6.35
CA LEU A 463 -28.56 -5.27 -7.42
C LEU A 463 -29.94 -5.95 -7.37
N VAL A 464 -30.60 -6.07 -8.51
CA VAL A 464 -31.84 -6.85 -8.63
C VAL A 464 -31.68 -7.87 -9.75
N GLU A 465 -32.03 -9.12 -9.46
CA GLU A 465 -32.10 -10.16 -10.49
C GLU A 465 -33.10 -9.78 -11.56
N VAL A 466 -32.67 -9.91 -12.82
CA VAL A 466 -33.59 -9.85 -13.94
C VAL A 466 -34.33 -11.20 -13.97
N VAL A 467 -35.57 -11.21 -13.49
CA VAL A 467 -36.41 -12.41 -13.55
C VAL A 467 -36.90 -12.57 -15.00
N PRO A 468 -36.75 -13.74 -15.63
CA PRO A 468 -37.33 -13.99 -16.95
C PRO A 468 -38.86 -13.89 -16.84
N GLU A 469 -39.50 -13.00 -17.60
CA GLU A 469 -40.96 -13.02 -17.72
C GLU A 469 -41.39 -14.35 -18.35
N GLU A 470 -41.98 -15.23 -17.54
CA GLU A 470 -42.77 -16.33 -18.06
C GLU A 470 -44.04 -15.74 -18.68
N CYS A 471 -44.19 -15.90 -20.00
CA CYS A 471 -45.44 -15.65 -20.70
C CYS A 471 -46.55 -16.55 -20.12
N GLY A 472 -47.36 -16.02 -19.20
CA GLY A 472 -48.57 -16.66 -18.68
C GLY A 472 -49.65 -15.62 -18.42
N GLY A 473 -50.73 -15.66 -19.21
CA GLY A 473 -51.68 -14.57 -19.39
C GLY A 473 -52.65 -14.25 -18.24
N GLY A 474 -53.25 -13.06 -18.32
CA GLY A 474 -54.41 -12.70 -17.50
C GLY A 474 -54.56 -11.20 -17.23
N ALA A 475 -55.23 -10.50 -18.17
CA ALA A 475 -55.94 -9.23 -18.09
C ALA A 475 -55.76 -8.27 -16.86
N GLY A 476 -55.32 -7.04 -17.17
CA GLY A 476 -56.03 -5.82 -16.73
C GLY A 476 -55.34 -4.91 -15.70
N ALA A 477 -54.61 -3.90 -16.18
CA ALA A 477 -54.73 -2.47 -15.81
C ALA A 477 -53.54 -1.69 -16.37
N ALA A 478 -53.84 -0.73 -17.27
CA ALA A 478 -52.87 0.10 -17.95
C ALA A 478 -52.31 1.22 -17.05
N GLY A 479 -51.00 1.47 -17.17
CA GLY A 479 -50.38 2.71 -16.71
C GLY A 479 -48.86 2.62 -16.60
N ALA A 480 -48.17 3.25 -17.57
CA ALA A 480 -46.72 3.49 -17.67
C ALA A 480 -45.87 2.36 -18.29
N GLU A 481 -45.77 2.42 -19.62
CA GLU A 481 -44.70 1.82 -20.41
C GLU A 481 -43.33 2.34 -19.94
N GLY A 482 -42.48 1.45 -19.44
CA GLY A 482 -41.05 1.69 -19.25
C GLY A 482 -40.27 0.88 -20.28
N ALA A 483 -39.73 1.56 -21.30
CA ALA A 483 -39.02 1.02 -22.47
C ALA A 483 -37.68 0.28 -22.17
N GLY A 484 -37.50 -0.29 -20.98
CA GLY A 484 -36.26 -0.94 -20.55
C GLY A 484 -36.25 -2.47 -20.56
N CYS A 485 -37.40 -3.15 -20.48
CA CYS A 485 -37.40 -4.60 -20.22
C CYS A 485 -37.02 -5.48 -21.43
N GLY A 486 -37.31 -5.02 -22.66
CA GLY A 486 -37.00 -5.80 -23.88
C GLY A 486 -35.51 -5.89 -24.21
N GLU A 487 -34.74 -4.86 -23.87
CA GLU A 487 -33.31 -4.77 -24.23
C GLU A 487 -32.44 -5.73 -23.40
N TYR A 488 -32.72 -5.83 -22.10
CA TYR A 488 -31.98 -6.72 -21.19
C TYR A 488 -32.30 -8.20 -21.45
N GLY A 489 -33.53 -8.53 -21.82
CA GLY A 489 -33.90 -9.91 -22.19
C GLY A 489 -33.22 -10.38 -23.49
N MET A 490 -32.97 -9.46 -24.44
CA MET A 490 -32.19 -9.77 -25.64
C MET A 490 -30.70 -9.99 -25.31
N LEU A 491 -30.13 -9.13 -24.48
CA LEU A 491 -28.74 -9.25 -24.01
C LEU A 491 -28.52 -10.53 -23.21
N GLU A 492 -29.45 -10.90 -22.31
CA GLU A 492 -29.37 -12.14 -21.54
C GLU A 492 -29.39 -13.36 -22.47
N ARG A 493 -30.26 -13.38 -23.49
CA ARG A 493 -30.29 -14.47 -24.48
C ARG A 493 -28.97 -14.57 -25.26
N GLU A 494 -28.45 -13.46 -25.79
CA GLU A 494 -27.18 -13.45 -26.52
C GLU A 494 -26.00 -13.91 -25.65
N MET A 495 -25.94 -13.45 -24.40
CA MET A 495 -24.92 -13.91 -23.45
C MET A 495 -25.09 -15.39 -23.14
N GLN A 496 -26.32 -15.85 -22.96
CA GLN A 496 -26.61 -17.24 -22.63
C GLN A 496 -26.32 -18.20 -23.80
N ASP A 497 -26.54 -17.76 -25.04
CA ASP A 497 -26.17 -18.49 -26.27
C ASP A 497 -24.65 -18.59 -26.46
N SER A 498 -23.88 -17.67 -25.84
CA SER A 498 -22.41 -17.71 -25.85
C SER A 498 -21.80 -18.61 -24.78
N VAL A 499 -22.60 -19.19 -23.87
CA VAL A 499 -22.09 -20.03 -22.78
C VAL A 499 -21.47 -21.31 -23.32
N ARG A 500 -20.18 -21.51 -23.01
CA ARG A 500 -19.52 -22.81 -23.16
C ARG A 500 -19.35 -23.44 -21.79
N ALA A 501 -19.87 -24.65 -21.64
CA ALA A 501 -19.73 -25.42 -20.42
C ALA A 501 -18.25 -25.66 -20.12
N HIS A 502 -17.78 -25.15 -18.99
CA HIS A 502 -16.42 -25.36 -18.49
C HIS A 502 -16.48 -25.65 -16.99
N ARG A 503 -15.44 -26.32 -16.50
CA ARG A 503 -15.33 -26.84 -15.14
C ARG A 503 -14.23 -26.08 -14.42
N ASP A 504 -14.51 -25.52 -13.25
CA ASP A 504 -13.43 -25.00 -12.42
C ASP A 504 -12.57 -26.13 -11.85
N HIS A 505 -11.43 -25.71 -11.31
CA HIS A 505 -10.42 -26.53 -10.64
C HIS A 505 -10.93 -27.14 -9.31
N VAL A 506 -12.17 -26.83 -8.91
CA VAL A 506 -12.84 -27.30 -7.69
C VAL A 506 -14.08 -28.18 -8.02
N GLY A 507 -14.33 -28.46 -9.31
CA GLY A 507 -15.40 -29.34 -9.79
C GLY A 507 -16.75 -28.69 -10.11
N GLY A 508 -16.89 -27.37 -9.93
CA GLY A 508 -18.07 -26.59 -10.31
C GLY A 508 -18.19 -26.46 -11.83
N GLN A 509 -19.41 -26.60 -12.37
CA GLN A 509 -19.67 -26.47 -13.80
C GLN A 509 -20.47 -25.19 -14.08
N PHE A 510 -19.88 -24.26 -14.84
CA PHE A 510 -20.56 -23.04 -15.24
C PHE A 510 -21.36 -23.29 -16.52
N SER A 511 -22.68 -23.25 -16.39
CA SER A 511 -23.63 -23.54 -17.48
C SER A 511 -24.55 -22.36 -17.80
N ARG A 512 -24.47 -21.25 -17.05
CA ARG A 512 -25.37 -20.10 -17.21
C ARG A 512 -24.78 -18.80 -16.68
N TYR A 513 -24.95 -17.72 -17.43
CA TYR A 513 -24.73 -16.37 -16.93
C TYR A 513 -25.96 -15.90 -16.16
N ARG A 514 -25.75 -15.28 -15.00
CA ARG A 514 -26.79 -14.60 -14.24
C ARG A 514 -26.66 -13.11 -14.51
N VAL A 515 -27.59 -12.54 -15.27
CA VAL A 515 -27.59 -11.10 -15.58
C VAL A 515 -28.30 -10.36 -14.44
N VAL A 516 -27.62 -9.37 -13.88
CA VAL A 516 -28.11 -8.61 -12.74
C VAL A 516 -28.18 -7.14 -13.14
N ARG A 517 -29.33 -6.51 -12.90
CA ARG A 517 -29.50 -5.10 -13.21
C ARG A 517 -29.02 -4.25 -12.04
N ILE A 518 -28.16 -3.29 -12.34
CA ILE A 518 -27.77 -2.25 -11.39
C ILE A 518 -28.92 -1.23 -11.34
N GLN A 519 -29.59 -1.12 -10.19
CA GLN A 519 -30.67 -0.14 -10.03
C GLN A 519 -30.16 1.21 -9.56
N LYS A 520 -29.17 1.21 -8.67
CA LYS A 520 -28.59 2.42 -8.10
C LYS A 520 -27.12 2.18 -7.76
N ILE A 521 -26.25 3.07 -8.23
CA ILE A 521 -24.86 3.15 -7.81
C ILE A 521 -24.81 4.16 -6.67
N VAL A 522 -24.68 3.65 -5.45
CA VAL A 522 -24.64 4.48 -4.23
C VAL A 522 -23.22 5.03 -3.99
N ASN A 523 -22.19 4.34 -4.49
CA ASN A 523 -20.79 4.75 -4.35
C ASN A 523 -20.44 5.92 -5.30
N GLY A 524 -20.17 7.10 -4.76
CA GLY A 524 -19.82 8.30 -5.53
C GLY A 524 -18.60 8.14 -6.47
N ARG A 525 -17.53 7.47 -6.03
CA ARG A 525 -16.34 7.22 -6.88
C ARG A 525 -16.61 6.22 -8.00
N LEU A 526 -17.55 5.31 -7.81
CA LEU A 526 -17.99 4.36 -8.83
C LEU A 526 -18.92 5.06 -9.82
N TRP A 527 -19.78 5.94 -9.32
CA TRP A 527 -20.68 6.78 -10.11
C TRP A 527 -19.91 7.75 -11.02
N GLU A 528 -18.88 8.42 -10.50
CA GLU A 528 -18.01 9.31 -11.29
C GLU A 528 -17.33 8.57 -12.43
N ARG A 529 -16.80 7.36 -12.16
CA ARG A 529 -16.20 6.50 -13.20
C ARG A 529 -17.22 6.02 -14.22
N TYR A 530 -18.41 5.64 -13.78
CA TYR A 530 -19.52 5.28 -14.66
C TYR A 530 -19.94 6.45 -15.55
N GLN A 531 -20.09 7.66 -15.00
CA GLN A 531 -20.44 8.87 -15.75
C GLN A 531 -19.36 9.26 -16.76
N HIS A 532 -18.09 9.24 -16.36
CA HIS A 532 -16.97 9.51 -17.25
C HIS A 532 -16.97 8.56 -18.46
N ARG A 533 -17.11 7.26 -18.21
CA ARG A 533 -17.10 6.26 -19.29
C ARG A 533 -18.32 6.37 -20.19
N ARG A 534 -19.48 6.73 -19.63
CA ARG A 534 -20.71 6.97 -20.40
C ARG A 534 -20.56 8.16 -21.34
N ASN A 535 -19.85 9.20 -20.92
CA ASN A 535 -19.56 10.36 -21.77
C ASN A 535 -18.60 9.99 -22.92
N GLU A 536 -17.51 9.26 -22.65
CA GLU A 536 -16.59 8.78 -23.70
C GLU A 536 -17.32 7.96 -24.78
N VAL A 537 -18.16 7.01 -24.36
CA VAL A 537 -18.97 6.20 -25.29
C VAL A 537 -19.93 7.05 -26.10
N SER A 538 -20.52 8.07 -25.49
CA SER A 538 -21.42 9.01 -26.18
C SER A 538 -20.67 9.88 -27.19
N GLU A 539 -19.40 10.22 -26.95
CA GLU A 539 -18.57 10.97 -27.92
C GLU A 539 -18.20 10.10 -29.13
N GLU A 540 -17.96 8.81 -28.94
CA GLU A 540 -17.64 7.87 -30.03
C GLU A 540 -18.88 7.46 -30.87
N ALA A 541 -20.05 7.29 -30.25
CA ALA A 541 -21.25 6.74 -30.90
C ALA A 541 -22.41 7.74 -31.09
N GLY A 542 -22.26 8.99 -30.63
CA GLY A 542 -23.25 10.06 -30.75
C GLY A 542 -24.42 10.00 -29.75
N VAL A 543 -24.60 8.88 -29.05
CA VAL A 543 -25.65 8.67 -28.02
C VAL A 543 -25.06 7.78 -26.91
N PRO A 544 -25.36 8.01 -25.61
CA PRO A 544 -24.91 7.12 -24.56
C PRO A 544 -25.46 5.70 -24.77
N ASN A 545 -24.55 4.72 -24.92
CA ASN A 545 -24.90 3.32 -25.15
C ASN A 545 -24.43 2.44 -24.00
N GLU A 546 -25.38 1.98 -23.16
CA GLU A 546 -25.06 1.15 -21.99
C GLU A 546 -24.51 -0.23 -22.35
N ARG A 547 -24.75 -0.75 -23.57
CA ARG A 547 -24.12 -1.99 -24.05
C ARG A 547 -22.60 -1.82 -24.21
N MET A 548 -22.15 -0.63 -24.61
CA MET A 548 -20.73 -0.32 -24.84
C MET A 548 -19.96 0.00 -23.55
N LEU A 549 -20.66 0.31 -22.46
CA LEU A 549 -20.05 0.44 -21.13
C LEU A 549 -19.41 -0.88 -20.67
N PHE A 550 -19.93 -2.02 -21.12
CA PHE A 550 -19.39 -3.35 -20.82
C PHE A 550 -18.64 -3.99 -22.00
N HIS A 551 -18.97 -3.61 -23.25
CA HIS A 551 -18.29 -4.09 -24.47
C HIS A 551 -16.90 -3.47 -24.73
N GLY A 552 -16.48 -2.46 -23.96
CA GLY A 552 -15.14 -1.88 -24.04
C GLY A 552 -14.06 -2.63 -23.23
N SER A 553 -14.44 -3.61 -22.40
CA SER A 553 -13.47 -4.43 -21.69
C SER A 553 -12.96 -5.54 -22.63
N PRO A 554 -11.65 -5.64 -22.88
CA PRO A 554 -11.05 -6.74 -23.64
C PRO A 554 -11.49 -8.12 -23.14
N PHE A 555 -11.85 -8.21 -21.86
CA PHE A 555 -12.34 -9.41 -21.18
C PHE A 555 -13.71 -9.90 -21.70
N ILE A 556 -14.69 -9.00 -21.84
CA ILE A 556 -16.05 -9.36 -22.30
C ILE A 556 -16.04 -9.69 -23.80
N ASN A 557 -15.27 -8.94 -24.59
CA ASN A 557 -15.16 -9.17 -26.04
C ASN A 557 -14.51 -10.53 -26.36
N ALA A 558 -13.56 -10.98 -25.52
CA ALA A 558 -12.96 -12.31 -25.62
C ALA A 558 -13.96 -13.44 -25.29
N ILE A 559 -14.81 -13.25 -24.28
CA ILE A 559 -15.84 -14.23 -23.89
C ILE A 559 -16.86 -14.42 -25.02
N VAL A 560 -17.35 -13.33 -25.61
CA VAL A 560 -18.40 -13.36 -26.65
C VAL A 560 -17.88 -13.94 -27.97
N GLN A 561 -16.68 -13.55 -28.42
CA GLN A 561 -16.17 -13.99 -29.73
C GLN A 561 -15.49 -15.37 -29.70
N LYS A 562 -14.81 -15.71 -28.61
CA LYS A 562 -13.95 -16.91 -28.55
C LYS A 562 -14.51 -18.02 -27.68
N GLY A 563 -15.62 -17.79 -26.98
CA GLY A 563 -16.08 -18.63 -25.86
C GLY A 563 -15.10 -18.56 -24.69
N PHE A 564 -15.59 -18.83 -23.48
CA PHE A 564 -14.78 -18.73 -22.26
C PHE A 564 -13.53 -19.63 -22.35
N ASP A 565 -12.36 -19.01 -22.49
CA ASP A 565 -11.03 -19.64 -22.46
C ASP A 565 -10.29 -19.06 -21.26
N GLU A 566 -10.20 -19.86 -20.20
CA GLU A 566 -9.61 -19.51 -18.90
C GLU A 566 -8.18 -18.94 -19.01
N ARG A 567 -7.48 -19.22 -20.11
CA ARG A 567 -6.14 -18.70 -20.40
C ARG A 567 -6.09 -17.19 -20.63
N HIS A 568 -7.22 -16.55 -20.95
CA HIS A 568 -7.29 -15.11 -21.17
C HIS A 568 -7.93 -14.33 -20.00
N ALA A 569 -8.40 -15.03 -18.95
CA ALA A 569 -8.93 -14.41 -17.74
C ALA A 569 -7.85 -13.99 -16.73
N TYR A 570 -6.59 -14.38 -16.96
CA TYR A 570 -5.44 -14.00 -16.15
C TYR A 570 -4.77 -12.72 -16.68
N ILE A 571 -5.33 -11.56 -16.35
CA ILE A 571 -4.54 -10.33 -16.13
C ILE A 571 -4.89 -9.82 -14.74
N GLY A 572 -4.39 -10.57 -13.76
CA GLY A 572 -4.56 -10.37 -12.33
C GLY A 572 -3.82 -11.50 -11.63
N GLU A 573 -2.51 -11.32 -11.47
CA GLU A 573 -1.63 -12.08 -10.57
C GLU A 573 -1.39 -13.56 -10.92
N LEU A 574 -0.33 -13.82 -11.70
CA LEU A 574 0.38 -15.09 -11.63
C LEU A 574 1.35 -15.07 -10.43
N THR A 575 0.94 -15.65 -9.30
CA THR A 575 1.87 -16.39 -8.44
C THR A 575 1.39 -17.83 -8.33
N ASN A 576 2.21 -18.74 -8.86
CA ASN A 576 2.01 -20.19 -8.76
C ASN A 576 2.22 -20.66 -7.33
N ASN A 577 1.39 -21.61 -6.90
CA ASN A 577 1.84 -22.72 -6.07
C ASN A 577 1.04 -23.97 -6.46
N ASP A 578 1.55 -24.69 -7.44
CA ASP A 578 1.35 -26.15 -7.49
C ASP A 578 2.32 -26.76 -6.49
N LEU A 579 1.77 -27.49 -5.50
CA LEU A 579 2.26 -28.79 -5.01
C LEU A 579 1.37 -29.27 -3.86
N SER A 580 0.32 -30.02 -4.21
CA SER A 580 -0.04 -31.29 -3.56
C SER A 580 -1.00 -32.07 -4.44
#